data_AF-A0A2A8USQ3-F1
#
_entry.id   AF-A0A2A8USQ3-F1
#
_cell.length_a   1.000
_cell.length_b   1.000
_cell.length_c   1.000
_cell.angle_alpha   90.00
_cell.angle_beta   90.00
_cell.angle_gamma   90.00
#
_symmetry.space_group_name_H-M   'P 1'
#
loop_
_entity.id
_entity.type
_entity.pdbx_description
1 polymer ?
#
loop_
_entity_poly.entity_id
_entity_poly.type
_entity_poly.pdbx_seq_one_letter_code
_entity_poly.pdbx_strand_id
1 'polypeptide(L)'
;MLIAKTIGCSRFVFNHLLALWNDTYKKAGKGLTYPSCSAELTQLKKRQDTLWLKEVDSTALQSSLKNLADAFSRFSKKQNDM
;
A
#
# COMPACT_ATOMS: atom_id res chain seq x y z
N MET A 1 -9.61 11.88 -18.43
CA MET A 1 -9.68 10.41 -18.30
C MET A 1 -9.21 10.01 -16.88
N LEU A 2 -10.15 9.88 -15.92
CA LEU A 2 -9.83 9.63 -14.50
C LEU A 2 -9.08 8.31 -14.26
N ILE A 3 -9.31 7.30 -15.11
CA ILE A 3 -8.78 5.95 -14.97
C ILE A 3 -7.24 5.93 -14.96
N ALA A 4 -6.59 6.68 -15.85
CA ALA A 4 -5.13 6.71 -15.92
C ALA A 4 -4.50 7.33 -14.66
N LYS A 5 -5.12 8.38 -14.10
CA LYS A 5 -4.71 8.96 -12.82
C LYS A 5 -4.87 7.94 -11.69
N THR A 6 -6.01 7.27 -11.59
CA THR A 6 -6.25 6.25 -10.55
C THR A 6 -5.24 5.11 -10.61
N ILE A 7 -4.96 4.58 -11.81
CA ILE A 7 -3.96 3.50 -11.98
C ILE A 7 -2.56 3.98 -11.59
N GLY A 8 -2.17 5.19 -11.98
CA GLY A 8 -0.89 5.79 -11.59
C GLY A 8 -0.75 5.94 -10.07
N CYS A 9 -1.81 6.42 -9.40
CA CYS A 9 -1.87 6.54 -7.94
C CYS A 9 -1.74 5.17 -7.27
N SER A 10 -2.53 4.19 -7.69
CA SER A 10 -2.51 2.84 -7.14
C SER A 10 -1.15 2.17 -7.33
N ARG A 11 -0.52 2.30 -8.52
CA ARG A 11 0.80 1.75 -8.79
C ARG A 11 1.89 2.36 -7.91
N PHE A 12 1.85 3.67 -7.73
CA PHE A 12 2.81 4.37 -6.87
C PHE A 12 2.66 3.93 -5.40
N VAL A 13 1.44 3.94 -4.87
CA VAL A 13 1.15 3.52 -3.49
C VAL A 13 1.56 2.06 -3.27
N PHE A 14 1.23 1.18 -4.23
CA PHE A 14 1.62 -0.24 -4.19
C PHE A 14 3.14 -0.40 -4.13
N ASN A 15 3.87 0.22 -5.04
CA ASN A 15 5.34 0.11 -5.08
C ASN A 15 6.00 0.68 -3.82
N HIS A 16 5.51 1.81 -3.31
CA HIS A 16 6.04 2.42 -2.09
C HIS A 16 5.86 1.50 -0.87
N LEU A 17 4.64 0.98 -0.68
CA LEU A 17 4.34 0.07 0.43
C LEU A 17 5.06 -1.27 0.28
N LEU A 18 5.24 -1.78 -0.94
CA LEU A 18 6.02 -2.99 -1.21
C LEU A 18 7.51 -2.79 -0.83
N ALA A 19 8.09 -1.65 -1.16
CA ALA A 19 9.47 -1.32 -0.78
C ALA A 19 9.62 -1.24 0.75
N LEU A 20 8.68 -0.56 1.42
CA LEU A 20 8.64 -0.47 2.89
C LEU A 20 8.46 -1.84 3.54
N TRP A 21 7.58 -2.67 2.97
CA TRP A 21 7.37 -4.03 3.43
C TRP A 21 8.66 -4.85 3.32
N ASN A 22 9.36 -4.78 2.20
CA ASN A 22 10.60 -5.53 1.99
C ASN A 22 11.69 -5.11 3.00
N ASP A 23 11.80 -3.80 3.27
CA ASP A 23 12.70 -3.27 4.29
C ASP A 23 12.30 -3.74 5.71
N THR A 24 11.01 -3.66 6.05
CA THR A 24 10.48 -4.09 7.35
C THR A 24 10.64 -5.60 7.55
N TYR A 25 10.40 -6.39 6.50
CA TYR A 25 10.56 -7.84 6.51
C TYR A 25 12.03 -8.23 6.69
N LYS A 26 12.96 -7.55 6.01
CA LYS A 26 14.40 -7.75 6.21
C LYS A 26 14.86 -7.40 7.62
N LYS A 27 14.28 -6.37 8.24
CA LYS A 27 14.67 -5.89 9.58
C LYS A 27 14.04 -6.68 10.72
N ALA A 28 12.74 -6.93 10.65
CA ALA A 28 11.95 -7.49 11.75
C ALA A 28 11.46 -8.92 11.50
N GLY A 29 11.64 -9.46 10.28
CA GLY A 29 11.09 -10.76 9.86
C GLY A 29 9.57 -10.79 9.76
N LYS A 30 8.90 -9.63 9.90
CA LYS A 30 7.45 -9.48 9.93
C LYS A 30 7.01 -8.47 8.88
N GLY A 31 5.95 -8.82 8.17
CA GLY A 31 5.34 -7.94 7.17
C GLY A 31 4.55 -6.78 7.80
N LEU A 32 4.17 -5.84 6.96
CA LEU A 32 3.25 -4.75 7.30
C LEU A 32 1.80 -5.26 7.42
N THR A 33 1.05 -4.68 8.36
CA THR A 33 -0.38 -4.95 8.55
C THR A 33 -1.24 -3.83 7.97
N TYR A 34 -2.54 -4.08 7.76
CA TYR A 34 -3.48 -3.04 7.31
C TYR A 34 -3.39 -1.72 8.11
N PRO A 35 -3.40 -1.72 9.46
CA PRO A 35 -3.24 -0.48 10.21
C PRO A 35 -1.91 0.24 9.92
N SER A 36 -0.81 -0.50 9.76
CA SER A 36 0.48 0.08 9.35
C SER A 36 0.39 0.72 7.97
N CYS A 37 -0.17 0.01 6.98
CA CYS A 37 -0.32 0.53 5.63
C CYS A 37 -1.27 1.76 5.56
N SER A 38 -2.30 1.79 6.41
CA SER A 38 -3.22 2.94 6.52
C SER A 38 -2.54 4.17 7.14
N ALA A 39 -1.72 3.97 8.16
CA ALA A 39 -0.90 5.03 8.75
C ALA A 39 0.09 5.59 7.72
N GLU A 40 0.79 4.72 6.99
CA GLU A 40 1.71 5.11 5.92
C GLU A 40 1.01 5.86 4.78
N LEU A 41 -0.17 5.41 4.34
CA LEU A 41 -0.96 6.16 3.36
C LEU A 41 -1.32 7.55 3.87
N THR A 42 -1.65 7.67 5.16
CA THR A 42 -1.96 8.97 5.78
C THR A 42 -0.74 9.87 5.77
N GLN A 43 0.45 9.34 6.04
CA GLN A 43 1.71 10.09 5.93
C GLN A 43 2.01 10.51 4.49
N LEU A 44 1.84 9.60 3.52
CA LEU A 44 1.99 9.88 2.09
C LEU A 44 1.04 11.00 1.66
N LYS A 45 -0.24 10.96 2.03
CA LYS A 45 -1.19 12.04 1.70
C LYS A 45 -0.82 13.39 2.33
N LYS A 46 0.03 13.41 3.37
CA LYS A 46 0.51 14.65 4.01
C LYS A 46 1.80 15.20 3.39
N ARG A 47 2.58 14.39 2.67
CA ARG A 47 3.81 14.85 2.01
C ARG A 47 3.47 15.72 0.80
N GLN A 48 4.24 16.79 0.61
CA GLN A 48 4.07 17.76 -0.48
C GLN A 48 4.12 17.07 -1.85
N ASP A 49 5.06 16.14 -2.03
CA ASP A 49 5.32 15.42 -3.28
C ASP A 49 4.19 14.46 -3.69
N THR A 50 3.30 14.14 -2.75
CA THR A 50 2.21 13.17 -2.92
C THR A 50 0.85 13.75 -2.57
N LEU A 51 0.73 15.09 -2.55
CA LEU A 51 -0.54 15.79 -2.38
C LEU A 51 -1.58 15.42 -3.45
N TRP A 52 -1.14 15.07 -4.67
CA TRP A 52 -2.00 14.59 -5.75
C TRP A 52 -2.75 13.29 -5.39
N LEU A 53 -2.30 12.52 -4.40
CA LEU A 53 -3.05 11.37 -3.87
C LEU A 53 -4.32 11.78 -3.10
N LYS A 54 -4.46 13.06 -2.71
CA LYS A 54 -5.71 13.60 -2.15
C LYS A 54 -6.75 13.91 -3.23
N GLU A 55 -6.34 14.05 -4.50
CA GLU A 55 -7.27 14.31 -5.60
C GLU A 55 -8.09 13.08 -5.99
N VAL A 56 -7.60 11.88 -5.63
CA VAL A 56 -8.25 10.60 -5.95
C VAL A 56 -9.21 10.19 -4.83
N ASP A 57 -10.28 9.52 -5.23
CA ASP A 57 -11.28 9.00 -4.30
C ASP A 57 -10.64 8.12 -3.21
N SER A 58 -10.95 8.46 -1.96
CA SER A 58 -10.34 7.78 -0.81
C SER A 58 -10.82 6.33 -0.66
N THR A 59 -11.96 5.96 -1.25
CA THR A 59 -12.49 4.59 -1.27
C THR A 59 -11.65 3.69 -2.17
N ALA A 60 -11.21 4.19 -3.33
CA ALA A 60 -10.32 3.46 -4.24
C ALA A 60 -8.95 3.17 -3.59
N LEU A 61 -8.42 4.15 -2.86
CA LEU A 61 -7.16 4.00 -2.12
C LEU A 61 -7.31 3.02 -0.95
N GLN A 62 -8.39 3.09 -0.18
CA GLN A 62 -8.65 2.14 0.91
C GLN A 62 -8.89 0.71 0.41
N SER A 63 -9.60 0.54 -0.72
CA SER A 63 -9.79 -0.78 -1.33
C SER A 63 -8.47 -1.38 -1.82
N SER A 64 -7.62 -0.55 -2.45
CA SER A 64 -6.27 -0.95 -2.86
C SER A 64 -5.41 -1.34 -1.65
N LEU A 65 -5.47 -0.58 -0.55
CA LEU A 65 -4.78 -0.90 0.71
C LEU A 65 -5.26 -2.19 1.35
N LYS A 66 -6.58 -2.43 1.39
CA LYS A 66 -7.14 -3.69 1.91
C LYS A 66 -6.66 -4.87 1.10
N ASN A 67 -6.76 -4.79 -0.22
CA ASN A 67 -6.30 -5.86 -1.12
C ASN A 67 -4.80 -6.13 -0.95
N LEU A 68 -4.01 -5.07 -0.83
CA LEU A 68 -2.58 -5.16 -0.57
C LEU A 68 -2.27 -5.83 0.77
N ALA A 69 -2.91 -5.39 1.85
CA ALA A 69 -2.73 -5.95 3.19
C ALA A 69 -3.18 -7.42 3.27
N ASP A 70 -4.26 -7.77 2.57
CA ASP A 70 -4.71 -9.15 2.45
C ASP A 70 -3.70 -10.00 1.68
N ALA A 71 -3.27 -9.56 0.49
CA ALA A 71 -2.23 -10.23 -0.30
C ALA A 71 -0.95 -10.45 0.52
N PHE A 72 -0.53 -9.46 1.32
CA PHE A 72 0.63 -9.58 2.21
C PHE A 72 0.40 -10.51 3.39
N SER A 73 -0.78 -10.49 4.01
CA SER A 73 -1.15 -11.43 5.06
C SER A 73 -1.10 -12.88 4.55
N ARG A 74 -1.58 -13.11 3.32
CA ARG A 74 -1.53 -14.41 2.65
C ARG A 74 -0.11 -14.84 2.30
N PHE A 75 0.71 -13.91 1.77
CA PHE A 75 2.13 -14.15 1.51
C PHE A 75 2.90 -14.52 2.77
N SER A 76 2.70 -13.78 3.87
CA SER A 76 3.38 -14.05 5.16
C SER A 76 2.95 -15.37 5.79
N LYS A 77 1.74 -15.86 5.48
CA LYS A 77 1.23 -17.15 5.98
C LYS A 77 1.73 -18.35 5.18
N LYS A 78 2.61 -18.17 4.19
CA LYS A 78 3.13 -19.25 3.31
C LYS A 78 2.02 -20.12 2.70
N GLN A 79 0.84 -19.56 2.41
CA GLN A 79 -0.29 -20.33 1.86
C GLN A 79 -0.09 -20.80 0.39
N ASN A 80 1.08 -20.55 -0.21
CA ASN A 80 1.46 -21.06 -1.53
C ASN A 80 2.65 -22.05 -1.46
N ASP A 81 3.10 -22.46 -0.26
CA ASP A 81 3.94 -23.66 -0.14
C ASP A 81 2.99 -24.88 -0.15
N MET A 82 2.58 -25.31 -1.35
CA MET A 82 2.04 -26.65 -1.59
C MET A 82 3.05 -27.42 -2.44
#